data_AF-A0A822BQ63-F1
#
_entry.id   AF-A0A822BQ63-F1
#
_cell.length_a   1.000
_cell.length_b   1.000
_cell.length_c   1.000
_cell.angle_alpha   90.00
_cell.angle_beta   90.00
_cell.angle_gamma   90.00
#
_symmetry.space_group_name_H-M   'P 1'
#
loop_
_entity.id
_entity.type
_entity.pdbx_description
1 polymer ?
#
loop_
_entity_poly.entity_id
_entity_poly.type
_entity_poly.pdbx_seq_one_letter_code
_entity_poly.pdbx_strand_id
1 'polypeptide(L)'
;MNNLSRYYEASFKQCIIEYYLQNQPNVSFRSVAKVFHIHGGHATVKRWFNKYDGTILSLQQQKCSRRPPILNQEQIDQFITRVVRSHNHMPCSINYNKTTYLIRQKTKSNISVRRVQHCGRRMSPSLTILLLVWFIVSNASCESVANLRRKLQRISNKRIIFLVETHFKINEATRTTLVAPDEKPYIIVTDSSSYAARYDMIAASQ
;
A
#
# COMPACT_ATOMS: atom_id res chain seq x y z
N MET A 1 7.39 12.72 -10.46
CA MET A 1 8.81 13.11 -10.39
C MET A 1 9.34 12.80 -9.00
N ASN A 2 10.21 11.79 -8.89
CA ASN A 2 10.78 11.37 -7.60
C ASN A 2 11.67 12.48 -7.04
N ASN A 3 11.33 12.96 -5.84
CA ASN A 3 12.01 14.05 -5.13
C ASN A 3 13.31 13.52 -4.47
N LEU A 4 14.20 12.91 -5.27
CA LEU A 4 15.49 12.36 -4.81
C LEU A 4 16.38 13.45 -4.20
N SER A 5 16.15 14.73 -4.55
CA SER A 5 16.85 15.86 -3.94
C SER A 5 16.60 16.04 -2.44
N ARG A 6 15.56 15.40 -1.90
CA ARG A 6 15.27 15.35 -0.46
C ARG A 6 16.08 14.28 0.29
N TYR A 7 16.92 13.49 -0.35
CA TYR A 7 17.63 12.41 0.34
C TYR A 7 19.12 12.66 0.56
N TYR A 8 19.64 13.81 0.15
CA TYR A 8 21.03 14.16 0.42
C TYR A 8 21.25 14.50 1.89
N GLU A 9 22.25 13.87 2.51
CA GLU A 9 22.71 14.16 3.86
C GLU A 9 23.21 15.61 3.99
N ALA A 10 23.15 16.16 5.21
CA ALA A 10 23.56 17.55 5.45
C ALA A 10 25.06 17.77 5.22
N SER A 11 25.89 16.81 5.62
CA SER A 11 27.34 16.78 5.38
C SER A 11 27.69 16.84 3.89
N PHE A 12 27.00 16.05 3.07
CA PHE A 12 27.19 16.05 1.62
C PHE A 12 26.83 17.40 0.98
N LYS A 13 25.71 18.01 1.42
CA LYS A 13 25.33 19.35 0.94
C LYS A 13 26.37 20.40 1.32
N GLN A 14 26.94 20.32 2.52
CA GLN A 14 27.99 21.24 2.96
C GLN A 14 29.23 21.08 2.08
N CYS A 15 29.71 19.86 1.87
CA CYS A 15 30.86 19.59 1.00
C CYS A 15 30.71 20.21 -0.40
N ILE A 16 29.51 20.11 -0.99
CA ILE A 16 29.20 20.73 -2.29
C ILE A 16 29.26 22.26 -2.24
N ILE A 17 28.75 22.86 -1.16
CA ILE A 17 28.76 24.31 -0.99
C ILE A 17 30.17 24.84 -0.75
N GLU A 18 30.97 24.14 0.05
CA GLU A 18 32.38 24.46 0.29
C GLU A 18 33.19 24.36 -1.00
N TYR A 19 32.99 23.31 -1.79
CA TYR A 19 33.58 23.20 -3.12
C TYR A 19 33.22 24.40 -4.01
N TYR A 20 31.94 24.81 -4.01
CA TYR A 20 31.51 25.99 -4.76
C TYR A 20 32.20 27.28 -4.27
N LEU A 21 32.27 27.50 -2.96
CA LEU A 21 32.88 28.68 -2.35
C LEU A 21 34.38 28.78 -2.63
N GLN A 22 35.09 27.66 -2.57
CA GLN A 22 36.54 27.60 -2.83
C GLN A 22 36.91 27.87 -4.29
N ASN A 23 36.00 27.59 -5.23
CA ASN A 23 36.26 27.69 -6.66
C ASN A 23 35.55 28.89 -7.33
N GLN A 24 35.07 29.85 -6.52
CA GLN A 24 34.60 31.14 -7.00
C GLN A 24 35.75 31.96 -7.60
N PRO A 25 35.54 32.71 -8.70
CA PRO A 25 34.32 32.84 -9.50
C PRO A 25 34.21 31.83 -10.67
N ASN A 26 35.17 30.92 -10.83
CA ASN A 26 35.33 30.07 -12.01
C ASN A 26 34.27 28.97 -12.14
N VAL A 27 33.53 28.69 -11.06
CA VAL A 27 32.57 27.60 -10.99
C VAL A 27 31.15 28.13 -10.75
N SER A 28 30.21 27.71 -11.61
CA SER A 28 28.79 28.03 -11.48
C SER A 28 28.02 26.91 -10.78
N PHE A 29 26.86 27.21 -10.20
CA PHE A 29 25.98 26.15 -9.65
C PHE A 29 25.61 25.07 -10.67
N ARG A 30 25.64 25.39 -11.97
CA ARG A 30 25.37 24.44 -13.05
C ARG A 30 26.52 23.46 -13.23
N SER A 31 27.77 23.92 -13.18
CA SER A 31 28.92 23.04 -13.23
C SER A 31 29.01 22.18 -11.98
N VAL A 32 28.78 22.75 -10.78
CA VAL A 32 28.74 21.97 -9.52
C VAL A 32 27.69 20.85 -9.60
N ALA A 33 26.46 21.17 -9.99
CA ALA A 33 25.40 20.16 -10.08
C ALA A 33 25.72 19.06 -11.10
N LYS A 34 26.47 19.38 -12.17
CA LYS A 34 26.92 18.42 -13.17
C LYS A 34 28.04 17.52 -12.62
N VAL A 35 29.03 18.09 -11.95
CA VAL A 35 30.17 17.38 -11.34
C VAL A 35 29.68 16.39 -10.27
N PHE A 36 28.74 16.80 -9.43
CA PHE A 36 28.23 15.96 -8.33
C PHE A 36 26.93 15.20 -8.68
N HIS A 37 26.53 15.18 -9.95
CA HIS A 37 25.32 14.46 -10.43
C HIS A 37 24.05 14.73 -9.58
N ILE A 38 23.79 16.00 -9.27
CA ILE A 38 22.70 16.39 -8.34
C ILE A 38 21.34 16.34 -9.01
N HIS A 39 20.42 15.58 -8.41
CA HIS A 39 19.03 15.51 -8.84
C HIS A 39 18.31 16.85 -8.60
N GLY A 40 17.65 17.36 -9.64
CA GLY A 40 17.08 18.71 -9.67
C GLY A 40 18.08 19.80 -10.09
N GLY A 41 19.34 19.42 -10.35
CA GLY A 41 20.34 20.26 -10.98
C GLY A 41 20.72 21.51 -10.17
N HIS A 42 21.09 22.56 -10.90
CA HIS A 42 21.60 23.82 -10.31
C HIS A 42 20.58 24.50 -9.38
N ALA A 43 19.28 24.36 -9.62
CA ALA A 43 18.23 24.95 -8.80
C ALA A 43 18.16 24.32 -7.39
N THR A 44 18.58 23.06 -7.26
CA THR A 44 18.72 22.39 -5.96
C THR A 44 19.92 22.95 -5.20
N VAL A 45 21.08 23.03 -5.85
CA VAL A 45 22.33 23.55 -5.25
C VAL A 45 22.15 25.01 -4.83
N LYS A 46 21.56 25.85 -5.69
CA LYS A 46 21.25 27.26 -5.37
C LYS A 46 20.33 27.39 -4.14
N ARG A 47 19.34 26.49 -3.99
CA ARG A 47 18.46 26.47 -2.81
C ARG A 47 19.21 26.09 -1.54
N TRP A 48 20.14 25.15 -1.60
CA TRP A 48 20.99 24.82 -0.45
C TRP A 48 21.90 25.97 -0.08
N PHE A 49 22.55 26.58 -1.07
CA PHE A 49 23.40 27.76 -0.88
C PHE A 49 22.64 28.91 -0.21
N ASN A 50 21.45 29.26 -0.73
CA ASN A 50 20.63 30.32 -0.14
C ASN A 50 20.17 30.04 1.30
N LYS A 51 20.15 28.77 1.72
CA LYS A 51 19.79 28.38 3.08
C LYS A 51 21.00 28.30 4.00
N TYR A 52 22.21 28.17 3.45
CA TYR A 52 23.42 27.94 4.18
C TYR A 52 23.91 29.20 4.88
N ASP A 53 24.06 29.11 6.19
CA ASP A 53 24.52 30.17 7.09
C ASP A 53 25.95 29.92 7.59
N GLY A 54 26.69 28.99 6.97
CA GLY A 54 28.00 28.53 7.44
C GLY A 54 27.95 27.30 8.35
N THR A 55 26.76 26.87 8.79
CA THR A 55 26.61 25.70 9.69
C THR A 55 25.95 24.51 9.01
N ILE A 56 26.24 23.29 9.48
CA ILE A 56 25.61 22.05 8.99
C ILE A 56 24.11 22.04 9.29
N LEU A 57 23.72 22.65 10.41
CA LEU A 57 22.35 22.64 10.93
C LEU A 57 21.39 23.34 9.96
N SER A 58 21.81 24.41 9.29
CA SER A 58 20.96 25.09 8.29
C SER A 58 20.62 24.20 7.09
N LEU A 59 21.47 23.22 6.76
CA LEU A 59 21.25 22.27 5.66
C LEU A 59 20.46 21.03 6.06
N GLN A 60 20.24 20.81 7.37
CA GLN A 60 19.41 19.73 7.86
C GLN A 60 17.96 19.91 7.39
N GLN A 61 17.34 18.78 7.08
CA GLN A 61 15.93 18.78 6.75
C GLN A 61 15.12 19.02 8.01
N GLN A 62 14.33 20.09 7.99
CA GLN A 62 13.26 20.22 8.95
C GLN A 62 12.27 19.09 8.69
N LYS A 63 11.97 18.31 9.73
CA LYS A 63 10.88 17.34 9.70
C LYS A 63 9.63 18.11 9.31
N CYS A 64 9.10 17.88 8.11
CA CYS A 64 7.82 18.45 7.73
C CYS A 64 6.79 17.98 8.76
N SER A 65 6.28 18.90 9.57
CA SER A 65 5.16 18.61 10.45
C SER A 65 4.01 18.17 9.55
N ARG A 66 3.63 16.89 9.65
CA ARG A 66 2.45 16.41 8.94
C ARG A 66 1.27 17.17 9.53
N ARG A 67 0.37 17.65 8.66
CA ARG A 67 -0.93 18.17 9.10
C ARG A 67 -1.56 17.15 10.05
N PRO A 68 -2.01 17.57 11.25
CA PRO A 68 -2.61 16.64 12.18
C PRO A 68 -3.81 15.95 11.50
N PRO A 69 -3.98 14.63 11.71
CA PRO A 69 -5.08 13.91 11.10
C PRO A 69 -6.42 14.46 11.62
N ILE A 70 -7.43 14.53 10.74
CA ILE A 70 -8.76 15.08 11.07
C ILE A 70 -9.43 14.30 12.21
N LEU A 71 -9.15 12.99 12.31
CA LEU A 71 -9.52 12.13 13.41
C LEU A 71 -8.26 11.53 14.02
N ASN A 72 -8.21 11.45 15.35
CA ASN A 72 -7.19 10.67 16.04
C ASN A 72 -7.48 9.15 15.87
N GLN A 73 -6.51 8.31 16.25
CA GLN A 73 -6.63 6.87 16.07
C GLN A 73 -7.78 6.27 16.91
N GLU A 74 -7.96 6.76 18.14
CA GLU A 74 -9.05 6.32 19.03
C GLU A 74 -10.45 6.61 18.44
N GLN A 75 -10.64 7.78 17.84
CA GLN A 75 -11.87 8.16 17.16
C GLN A 75 -12.13 7.29 15.92
N ILE A 76 -11.06 6.94 15.19
CA ILE A 76 -11.17 6.00 14.07
C ILE A 76 -11.65 4.64 14.61
N ASP A 77 -11.07 4.15 15.69
CA ASP A 77 -11.41 2.85 16.24
C ASP A 77 -12.81 2.78 16.85
N GLN A 78 -13.18 3.80 17.61
CA GLN A 78 -14.48 3.86 18.26
C GLN A 78 -15.63 4.10 17.27
N PHE A 79 -15.47 5.02 16.32
CA PHE A 79 -16.58 5.50 15.49
C PHE A 79 -16.60 4.93 14.07
N ILE A 80 -15.45 4.51 13.52
CA ILE A 80 -15.38 3.91 12.19
C ILE A 80 -15.22 2.40 12.30
N THR A 81 -14.16 1.92 12.95
CA THR A 81 -13.81 0.49 13.00
C THR A 81 -14.94 -0.34 13.60
N ARG A 82 -15.44 0.06 14.78
CA ARG A 82 -16.51 -0.67 15.46
C ARG A 82 -17.80 -0.74 14.64
N VAL A 83 -18.19 0.37 14.00
CA VAL A 83 -19.42 0.45 13.19
C VAL A 83 -19.30 -0.41 11.93
N VAL A 84 -18.16 -0.33 11.25
CA VAL A 84 -17.90 -1.13 10.04
C VAL A 84 -17.84 -2.61 10.37
N ARG A 85 -17.15 -3.03 11.44
CA ARG A 85 -17.11 -4.43 11.88
C ARG A 85 -18.51 -4.96 12.21
N SER A 86 -19.28 -4.21 13.00
CA SER A 86 -20.66 -4.60 13.37
C SER A 86 -21.55 -4.79 12.14
N HIS A 87 -21.41 -3.95 11.11
CA HIS A 87 -22.19 -4.13 9.87
C HIS A 87 -21.66 -5.26 8.99
N ASN A 88 -20.34 -5.49 8.95
CA ASN A 88 -19.75 -6.59 8.18
C ASN A 88 -20.19 -7.97 8.69
N HIS A 89 -20.63 -8.09 9.95
CA HIS A 89 -21.26 -9.30 10.46
C HIS A 89 -22.70 -9.52 9.98
N MET A 90 -23.32 -8.52 9.36
CA MET A 90 -24.66 -8.60 8.81
C MET A 90 -24.59 -8.77 7.28
N PRO A 91 -25.54 -9.49 6.66
CA PRO A 91 -25.59 -9.69 5.21
C PRO A 91 -26.10 -8.43 4.46
N CYS A 92 -25.78 -7.23 4.94
CA CYS A 92 -26.23 -5.96 4.40
C CYS A 92 -25.06 -5.03 4.05
N SER A 93 -25.22 -4.26 2.97
CA SER A 93 -24.23 -3.29 2.55
C SER A 93 -24.22 -2.07 3.48
N ILE A 94 -23.03 -1.57 3.82
CA ILE A 94 -22.88 -0.35 4.63
C ILE A 94 -23.31 0.89 3.85
N ASN A 95 -24.27 1.65 4.38
CA ASN A 95 -24.60 2.98 3.87
C ASN A 95 -23.61 4.01 4.42
N TYR A 96 -22.50 4.22 3.70
CA TYR A 96 -21.43 5.13 4.12
C TYR A 96 -21.86 6.59 4.29
N ASN A 97 -22.90 7.05 3.59
CA ASN A 97 -23.41 8.42 3.74
C ASN A 97 -24.05 8.60 5.13
N LYS A 98 -24.91 7.65 5.54
CA LYS A 98 -25.52 7.63 6.88
C LYS A 98 -24.46 7.48 7.96
N THR A 99 -23.49 6.57 7.78
CA THR A 99 -22.40 6.37 8.75
C THR A 99 -21.54 7.62 8.90
N THR A 100 -21.19 8.29 7.79
CA THR A 100 -20.40 9.53 7.81
C THR A 100 -21.15 10.65 8.53
N TYR A 101 -22.47 10.79 8.28
CA TYR A 101 -23.30 11.76 8.99
C TYR A 101 -23.28 11.55 10.51
N LEU A 102 -23.44 10.31 10.97
CA LEU A 102 -23.39 9.98 12.40
C LEU A 102 -22.02 10.26 13.02
N ILE A 103 -20.92 9.97 12.30
CA ILE A 103 -19.57 10.26 12.76
C ILE A 103 -19.34 11.77 12.89
N ARG A 104 -19.81 12.57 11.91
CA ARG A 104 -19.72 14.03 11.96
C ARG A 104 -20.44 14.59 13.19
N GLN A 105 -21.65 14.10 13.46
CA GLN A 105 -22.42 14.52 14.64
C GLN A 105 -21.70 14.22 15.96
N LYS A 106 -21.10 13.02 16.10
CA LYS A 106 -20.41 12.61 17.34
C LYS A 106 -19.05 13.27 17.54
N THR A 107 -18.27 13.43 16.47
CA THR A 107 -16.88 13.91 16.54
C THR A 107 -16.75 15.42 16.30
N LYS A 108 -17.83 16.09 15.88
CA LYS A 108 -17.84 17.49 15.38
C LYS A 108 -16.79 17.74 14.28
N SER A 109 -16.34 16.68 13.61
CA SER A 109 -15.30 16.76 12.59
C SER A 109 -15.89 16.77 11.19
N ASN A 110 -15.31 17.55 10.27
CA ASN A 110 -15.73 17.56 8.87
C ASN A 110 -15.01 16.45 8.07
N ILE A 111 -15.33 15.19 8.40
CA ILE A 111 -14.77 14.05 7.69
C ILE A 111 -15.50 13.78 6.37
N SER A 112 -14.76 13.45 5.31
CA SER A 112 -15.34 13.08 4.02
C SER A 112 -15.75 11.60 3.98
N VAL A 113 -16.79 11.29 3.19
CA VAL A 113 -17.24 9.91 2.96
C VAL A 113 -16.10 9.01 2.47
N ARG A 114 -15.26 9.55 1.56
CA ARG A 114 -14.09 8.85 1.02
C ARG A 114 -13.10 8.44 2.11
N ARG A 115 -12.91 9.26 3.15
CA ARG A 115 -12.03 8.92 4.28
C ARG A 115 -12.61 7.79 5.11
N VAL A 116 -13.91 7.81 5.39
CA VAL A 116 -14.61 6.74 6.13
C VAL A 116 -14.53 5.42 5.36
N GLN A 117 -14.78 5.45 4.04
CA GLN A 117 -14.62 4.28 3.16
C GLN A 117 -13.18 3.75 3.15
N HIS A 118 -12.18 4.63 3.06
CA HIS A 118 -10.78 4.23 3.08
C HIS A 118 -10.40 3.54 4.39
N CYS A 119 -10.84 4.07 5.53
CA CYS A 119 -10.66 3.45 6.84
C CYS A 119 -11.38 2.09 6.91
N GLY A 120 -12.64 2.01 6.46
CA GLY A 120 -13.41 0.76 6.47
C GLY A 120 -12.84 -0.34 5.56
N ARG A 121 -12.30 0.01 4.39
CA ARG A 121 -11.64 -0.96 3.48
C ARG A 121 -10.40 -1.60 4.11
N ARG A 122 -9.64 -0.85 4.91
CA ARG A 122 -8.49 -1.40 5.65
C ARG A 122 -8.88 -2.40 6.74
N MET A 123 -10.17 -2.50 7.08
CA MET A 123 -10.68 -3.22 8.24
C MET A 123 -11.56 -4.40 7.90
N SER A 124 -11.81 -4.67 6.61
CA SER A 124 -12.48 -5.91 6.21
C SER A 124 -11.44 -7.02 6.31
N PRO A 125 -11.49 -7.94 7.30
CA PRO A 125 -10.71 -9.14 7.20
C PRO A 125 -11.31 -9.95 6.07
N SER A 126 -10.45 -10.50 5.22
CA SER A 126 -10.73 -11.60 4.31
C SER A 126 -11.42 -12.73 5.08
N LEU A 127 -12.75 -12.71 5.15
CA LEU A 127 -13.58 -13.75 5.76
C LEU A 127 -13.50 -14.97 4.83
N THR A 128 -12.58 -15.86 5.16
CA THR A 128 -12.13 -17.00 4.35
C THR A 128 -12.63 -18.26 5.04
N ILE A 129 -13.71 -18.86 4.53
CA ILE A 129 -14.15 -20.22 4.88
C ILE A 129 -14.08 -21.03 3.57
N LEU A 130 -13.42 -22.19 3.63
CA LEU A 130 -12.53 -22.73 2.60
C LEU A 130 -12.97 -24.17 2.22
N LEU A 131 -13.19 -24.50 0.94
CA LEU A 131 -13.54 -25.86 0.48
C LEU A 131 -13.21 -26.08 -1.01
N LEU A 132 -12.19 -26.88 -1.30
CA LEU A 132 -11.35 -26.87 -2.51
C LEU A 132 -11.88 -27.61 -3.76
N VAL A 133 -11.64 -27.06 -4.97
CA VAL A 133 -11.60 -27.83 -6.25
C VAL A 133 -10.47 -27.32 -7.19
N TRP A 134 -9.56 -28.21 -7.60
CA TRP A 134 -8.47 -28.02 -8.59
C TRP A 134 -8.97 -28.15 -10.04
N PHE A 135 -8.37 -27.45 -11.02
CA PHE A 135 -8.25 -27.97 -12.40
C PHE A 135 -7.01 -27.45 -13.14
N ILE A 136 -6.20 -28.38 -13.66
CA ILE A 136 -5.19 -28.15 -14.71
C ILE A 136 -5.91 -28.30 -16.06
N VAL A 137 -5.74 -27.34 -16.97
CA VAL A 137 -6.58 -27.23 -18.16
C VAL A 137 -6.10 -28.17 -19.30
N SER A 138 -6.71 -29.35 -19.42
CA SER A 138 -6.69 -30.21 -20.62
C SER A 138 -8.02 -30.09 -21.40
N ASN A 139 -8.16 -30.60 -22.63
CA ASN A 139 -9.47 -30.55 -23.33
C ASN A 139 -10.61 -31.22 -22.56
N ALA A 140 -10.31 -32.23 -21.72
CA ALA A 140 -11.28 -32.85 -20.80
C ALA A 140 -11.65 -31.94 -19.61
N SER A 141 -10.78 -30.99 -19.24
CA SER A 141 -11.03 -30.03 -18.16
C SER A 141 -12.04 -28.94 -18.54
N CYS A 142 -12.18 -28.62 -19.82
CA CYS A 142 -13.10 -27.59 -20.31
C CYS A 142 -14.55 -27.92 -19.95
N GLU A 143 -14.92 -29.20 -20.05
CA GLU A 143 -16.25 -29.67 -19.67
C GLU A 143 -16.47 -29.66 -18.15
N SER A 144 -15.43 -29.99 -17.37
CA SER A 144 -15.44 -29.87 -15.91
C SER A 144 -15.57 -28.41 -15.44
N VAL A 145 -14.86 -27.47 -16.08
CA VAL A 145 -14.99 -26.03 -15.83
C VAL A 145 -16.37 -25.52 -16.24
N ALA A 146 -16.90 -25.98 -17.38
CA ALA A 146 -18.26 -25.64 -17.82
C ALA A 146 -19.32 -26.16 -16.83
N ASN A 147 -19.18 -27.38 -16.33
CA ASN A 147 -20.06 -27.95 -15.32
C ASN A 147 -19.95 -27.23 -13.97
N LEU A 148 -18.74 -26.86 -13.54
CA LEU A 148 -18.52 -26.04 -12.35
C LEU A 148 -19.18 -24.67 -12.52
N ARG A 149 -19.01 -24.02 -13.67
CA ARG A 149 -19.66 -22.75 -14.00
C ARG A 149 -21.18 -22.85 -13.94
N ARG A 150 -21.77 -23.91 -14.50
CA ARG A 150 -23.23 -24.16 -14.43
C ARG A 150 -23.71 -24.38 -12.99
N LYS A 151 -22.94 -25.09 -12.17
CA LYS A 151 -23.23 -25.28 -10.73
C LYS A 151 -23.15 -23.95 -9.98
N LEU A 152 -22.10 -23.16 -10.21
CA LEU A 152 -21.92 -21.84 -9.61
C LEU A 152 -23.01 -20.85 -10.04
N GLN A 153 -23.47 -20.88 -11.30
CA GLN A 153 -24.59 -20.06 -11.77
C GLN A 153 -25.90 -20.29 -11.00
N ARG A 154 -26.07 -21.47 -10.39
CA ARG A 154 -27.25 -21.80 -9.56
C ARG A 154 -27.10 -21.34 -8.12
N ILE A 155 -25.88 -20.95 -7.71
CA ILE A 155 -25.58 -20.44 -6.37
C ILE A 155 -25.64 -18.91 -6.41
N SER A 156 -26.26 -18.29 -5.41
CA SER A 156 -26.32 -16.83 -5.31
C SER A 156 -24.92 -16.22 -5.26
N ASN A 157 -24.64 -15.19 -6.07
CA ASN A 157 -23.34 -14.48 -6.09
C ASN A 157 -22.89 -13.99 -4.71
N LYS A 158 -23.80 -13.82 -3.75
CA LYS A 158 -23.46 -13.47 -2.35
C LYS A 158 -22.73 -14.59 -1.59
N ARG A 159 -22.74 -15.82 -2.13
CA ARG A 159 -22.14 -17.04 -1.56
C ARG A 159 -20.92 -17.51 -2.35
N ILE A 160 -20.47 -16.72 -3.33
CA ILE A 160 -19.35 -17.07 -4.21
C ILE A 160 -18.27 -16.01 -4.05
N ILE A 161 -17.06 -16.43 -3.68
CA ILE A 161 -15.89 -15.57 -3.60
C ILE A 161 -14.88 -16.06 -4.64
N PHE A 162 -14.39 -15.14 -5.46
CA PHE A 162 -13.33 -15.40 -6.43
C PHE A 162 -12.02 -14.82 -5.90
N LEU A 163 -10.93 -15.59 -5.93
CA LEU A 163 -9.58 -15.10 -5.68
C LEU A 163 -8.77 -15.16 -6.98
N VAL A 164 -7.99 -14.12 -7.22
CA VAL A 164 -7.20 -13.90 -8.44
C VAL A 164 -5.73 -14.15 -8.14
N GLU A 165 -5.00 -14.66 -9.12
CA GLU A 165 -3.55 -14.92 -9.07
C GLU A 165 -2.78 -13.69 -8.56
N THR A 166 -2.03 -13.85 -7.46
CA THR A 166 -1.22 -12.78 -6.88
C THR A 166 0.20 -13.31 -6.65
N HIS A 167 1.21 -12.63 -7.20
CA HIS A 167 2.60 -13.04 -7.12
C HIS A 167 3.25 -12.51 -5.83
N PHE A 168 3.87 -13.40 -5.04
CA PHE A 168 4.57 -13.05 -3.79
C PHE A 168 6.05 -13.38 -3.87
N LYS A 169 6.88 -12.66 -3.10
CA LYS A 169 8.30 -13.02 -2.92
C LYS A 169 8.39 -14.34 -2.15
N ILE A 170 9.27 -15.23 -2.58
CA ILE A 170 9.41 -16.60 -2.04
C ILE A 170 9.52 -16.63 -0.50
N ASN A 171 10.28 -15.69 0.09
CA ASN A 171 10.50 -15.63 1.54
C ASN A 171 9.27 -15.21 2.35
N GLU A 172 8.31 -14.53 1.72
CA GLU A 172 7.06 -14.07 2.36
C GLU A 172 5.94 -15.09 2.18
N ALA A 173 5.99 -15.91 1.12
CA ALA A 173 4.96 -16.87 0.77
C ALA A 173 4.69 -17.86 1.91
N THR A 174 5.71 -18.48 2.49
CA THR A 174 5.54 -19.53 3.52
C THR A 174 4.83 -19.04 4.78
N ARG A 175 5.02 -17.77 5.15
CA ARG A 175 4.45 -17.18 6.38
C ARG A 175 3.06 -16.60 6.20
N THR A 176 2.61 -16.44 4.95
CA THR A 176 1.35 -15.79 4.59
C THR A 176 0.42 -16.72 3.81
N THR A 177 0.83 -17.99 3.64
CA THR A 177 0.01 -19.02 3.03
C THR A 177 -1.07 -19.44 4.03
N LEU A 178 -2.32 -19.39 3.60
CA LEU A 178 -3.43 -19.97 4.32
C LEU A 178 -3.57 -21.42 3.86
N VAL A 179 -3.41 -22.35 4.78
CA VAL A 179 -3.51 -23.78 4.52
C VAL A 179 -4.69 -24.33 5.31
N ALA A 180 -5.33 -25.39 4.81
CA ALA A 180 -6.34 -26.09 5.58
C ALA A 180 -5.73 -26.65 6.89
N PRO A 181 -6.53 -26.85 7.95
CA PRO A 181 -6.06 -27.53 9.16
C PRO A 181 -5.39 -28.86 8.78
N ASP A 182 -4.23 -29.14 9.37
CA ASP A 182 -3.42 -30.36 9.18
C ASP A 182 -2.74 -30.56 7.81
N GLU A 183 -2.86 -29.61 6.88
CA GLU A 183 -2.12 -29.64 5.61
C GLU A 183 -0.84 -28.80 5.64
N LYS A 184 0.15 -29.17 4.82
CA LYS A 184 1.41 -28.44 4.68
C LYS A 184 1.32 -27.44 3.52
N PRO A 185 1.78 -26.19 3.67
CA PRO A 185 1.86 -25.25 2.56
C PRO A 185 2.84 -25.81 1.52
N TYR A 186 2.39 -25.99 0.29
CA TYR A 186 3.28 -26.33 -0.82
C TYR A 186 3.44 -25.09 -1.71
N ILE A 187 4.68 -24.63 -1.87
CA ILE A 187 5.03 -23.52 -2.77
C ILE A 187 5.76 -24.17 -3.95
N ILE A 188 5.16 -24.12 -5.13
CA ILE A 188 5.83 -24.53 -6.35
C ILE A 188 6.62 -23.32 -6.85
N VAL A 189 7.94 -23.38 -6.72
CA VAL A 189 8.86 -22.40 -7.28
C VAL A 189 9.42 -23.00 -8.56
N THR A 190 9.17 -22.39 -9.70
CA THR A 190 9.97 -22.67 -10.91
C THR A 190 11.26 -21.86 -10.80
N ASP A 191 12.40 -22.52 -11.07
CA ASP A 191 13.76 -22.16 -10.66
C ASP A 191 14.30 -20.78 -11.11
N SER A 192 13.51 -19.94 -11.78
CA SER A 192 13.98 -18.68 -12.36
C SER A 192 13.30 -17.41 -11.86
N SER A 193 12.37 -17.47 -10.91
CA SER A 193 11.59 -16.29 -10.50
C SER A 193 11.82 -15.90 -9.04
N SER A 194 12.13 -14.61 -8.78
CA SER A 194 12.16 -14.04 -7.41
C SER A 194 10.79 -14.03 -6.71
N TYR A 195 9.76 -14.50 -7.42
CA TYR A 195 8.35 -14.47 -7.06
C TYR A 195 7.72 -15.81 -7.40
N ALA A 196 7.12 -16.48 -6.43
CA ALA A 196 6.37 -17.70 -6.70
C ALA A 196 4.92 -17.35 -7.09
N ALA A 197 4.40 -18.00 -8.15
CA ALA A 197 2.98 -17.95 -8.46
C ALA A 197 2.22 -18.68 -7.34
N ARG A 198 1.24 -17.99 -6.76
CA ARG A 198 0.37 -18.52 -5.70
C ARG A 198 -1.01 -18.79 -6.30
N TYR A 199 -1.48 -20.04 -6.19
CA TYR A 199 -2.84 -20.41 -6.56
C TYR A 199 -3.70 -20.49 -5.31
N ASP A 200 -4.51 -19.46 -5.07
CA ASP A 200 -5.52 -19.48 -4.01
C ASP A 200 -6.80 -20.13 -4.51
N MET A 201 -7.31 -21.06 -3.72
CA MET A 201 -8.33 -22.00 -4.16
C MET A 201 -9.76 -21.48 -3.92
N ILE A 202 -10.73 -22.01 -4.68
CA ILE A 202 -12.17 -21.61 -4.61
C ILE A 202 -12.86 -22.37 -3.49
N ALA A 203 -13.77 -21.72 -2.77
CA ALA A 203 -14.65 -22.31 -1.76
C ALA A 203 -16.12 -21.93 -1.97
N ALA A 204 -17.02 -22.91 -1.79
CA ALA A 204 -18.47 -22.68 -1.67
C ALA A 204 -18.93 -23.22 -0.31
N SER A 205 -19.64 -22.40 0.48
CA SER A 205 -20.30 -22.88 1.69
C SER A 205 -21.66 -23.47 1.34
N GLN A 206 -22.02 -24.58 1.98
CA GLN A 206 -23.41 -25.07 2.01
C GLN A 206 -24.30 -24.08 2.77
#